data_AF-A0A552M292-F1
#
_entry.id   AF-A0A552M292-F1
#
_cell.length_a   1.000
_cell.length_b   1.000
_cell.length_c   1.000
_cell.angle_alpha   90.00
_cell.angle_beta   90.00
_cell.angle_gamma   90.00
#
_symmetry.space_group_name_H-M   'P 1'
#
loop_
_entity.id
_entity.type
_entity.pdbx_description
1 polymer ?
#
loop_
_entity_poly.entity_id
_entity_poly.type
_entity_poly.pdbx_seq_one_letter_code
_entity_poly.pdbx_strand_id
1 'polypeptide(L)' 'MKDNYDFSHSIPNPYIGKLPKKVTIQLEDNVLNYFTELAEETGISSQKLIALYLEDCVYQKRKPVIEWLSIDHQ' A
#
# COMPACT_ATOMS: atom_id res chain seq x y z
N MET A 1 3.68 -16.51 -33.00
CA MET A 1 2.55 -15.83 -32.30
C MET A 1 1.55 -15.41 -33.37
N LYS A 2 0.25 -15.28 -33.07
CA LYS A 2 -0.75 -14.84 -34.06
C LYS A 2 -0.63 -13.33 -34.29
N ASP A 3 -0.76 -12.92 -35.55
CA ASP A 3 -0.54 -11.53 -35.98
C ASP A 3 -1.67 -10.59 -35.55
N ASN A 4 -2.89 -11.09 -35.33
CA ASN A 4 -3.99 -10.30 -34.78
C ASN A 4 -4.94 -11.15 -33.93
N TYR A 5 -5.43 -10.52 -32.86
CA TYR A 5 -6.48 -11.05 -31.99
C TYR A 5 -7.74 -10.20 -32.19
N ASP A 6 -8.86 -10.86 -32.47
CA ASP A 6 -10.17 -10.24 -32.58
C ASP A 6 -10.84 -10.24 -31.19
N PHE A 7 -11.10 -9.04 -30.66
CA PHE A 7 -11.70 -8.82 -29.34
C PHE A 7 -13.16 -8.36 -29.41
N SER A 8 -13.81 -8.44 -30.58
CA SER A 8 -15.20 -8.00 -30.81
C SER A 8 -16.23 -8.61 -29.86
N HIS A 9 -15.95 -9.80 -29.31
CA HIS A 9 -16.79 -10.51 -28.33
C HIS A 9 -16.17 -10.62 -26.93
N SER A 10 -15.15 -9.82 -26.62
CA SER A 10 -14.44 -9.92 -25.34
C SER A 10 -15.21 -9.27 -24.20
N ILE A 11 -15.28 -9.97 -23.08
CA ILE A 11 -15.88 -9.49 -21.83
C ILE A 11 -14.78 -8.79 -21.01
N PRO A 12 -15.03 -7.61 -20.44
CA PRO A 12 -14.06 -6.95 -19.56
C PRO A 12 -13.68 -7.88 -18.40
N ASN A 13 -12.38 -7.97 -18.12
CA ASN A 13 -11.87 -8.90 -17.13
C ASN A 13 -12.52 -8.61 -15.74
N PRO A 14 -13.28 -9.56 -15.17
CA PRO A 14 -14.01 -9.38 -13.91
C PRO A 14 -13.10 -9.17 -12.69
N TYR A 15 -11.79 -9.40 -12.84
CA TYR A 15 -10.78 -9.17 -11.80
C TYR A 15 -10.19 -7.75 -11.82
N ILE A 16 -10.53 -6.90 -12.80
CA ILE A 16 -10.01 -5.52 -12.89
C ILE A 16 -10.33 -4.71 -11.63
N GLY A 17 -11.52 -4.89 -11.04
CA GLY A 17 -11.95 -4.15 -9.84
C GLY A 17 -11.25 -4.57 -8.54
N LYS A 18 -10.48 -5.67 -8.57
CA LYS A 18 -9.79 -6.22 -7.39
C LYS A 18 -8.29 -5.93 -7.39
N LEU A 19 -7.80 -5.20 -8.39
CA LEU A 19 -6.39 -4.85 -8.46
C LEU A 19 -6.03 -3.85 -7.35
N PRO A 20 -4.95 -4.09 -6.58
CA PRO A 20 -4.49 -3.13 -5.60
C PRO A 20 -4.17 -1.80 -6.31
N LYS A 21 -4.70 -0.72 -5.76
CA LYS A 21 -4.42 0.62 -6.29
C LYS A 21 -2.96 0.95 -6.01
N LYS A 22 -2.20 1.24 -7.06
CA LYS A 22 -0.84 1.76 -6.91
C LYS A 22 -0.91 3.21 -6.44
N VAL A 23 -0.33 3.48 -5.29
CA VAL A 23 -0.21 4.83 -4.72
C VAL A 23 1.26 5.13 -4.45
N THR A 24 1.63 6.40 -4.51
CA THR A 24 2.95 6.87 -4.08
C THR A 24 2.78 7.52 -2.72
N ILE A 25 3.52 7.05 -1.72
CA ILE A 25 3.52 7.58 -0.36
C ILE A 25 4.92 8.12 -0.09
N GLN A 26 5.02 9.35 0.41
CA GLN A 26 6.28 9.88 0.91
C GLN A 26 6.54 9.31 2.30
N LEU A 27 7.74 8.76 2.48
CA LEU A 27 8.19 8.18 3.73
C LEU A 27 9.48 8.89 4.14
N GLU A 28 9.59 9.16 5.43
CA GLU A 28 10.81 9.69 6.03
C GLU A 28 11.91 8.63 6.04
N ASP A 29 13.18 9.07 6.04
CA ASP A 29 14.35 8.18 5.98
C ASP A 29 14.37 7.17 7.14
N ASN A 30 13.95 7.58 8.34
CA ASN A 30 13.90 6.70 9.50
C ASN A 30 12.90 5.54 9.31
N VAL A 31 11.76 5.79 8.65
CA VAL A 31 10.76 4.76 8.34
C VAL A 31 11.33 3.78 7.32
N LEU A 32 11.98 4.30 6.27
CA LEU A 32 12.62 3.45 5.25
C LEU A 32 13.71 2.56 5.85
N ASN A 33 14.57 3.11 6.71
CA ASN A 33 15.63 2.35 7.36
C ASN A 33 15.06 1.22 8.23
N TYR A 34 14.05 1.52 9.05
CA TYR A 34 13.38 0.51 9.89
C TYR A 34 12.83 -0.67 9.08
N PHE A 35 12.11 -0.38 7.98
CA PHE A 35 11.55 -1.44 7.14
C PHE A 35 12.60 -2.12 6.23
N THR A 36 13.78 -1.53 6.06
CA THR A 36 14.91 -2.16 5.36
C THR A 36 15.58 -3.19 6.25
N GLU A 37 15.90 -2.83 7.49
CA GLU A 37 16.43 -3.76 8.50
C GLU A 37 15.45 -4.93 8.74
N LEU A 38 14.16 -4.62 8.90
CA LEU A 38 13.14 -5.65 9.07
C LEU A 38 13.00 -6.57 7.85
N ALA A 39 13.28 -6.06 6.64
CA ALA A 39 13.27 -6.87 5.43
C ALA A 39 14.45 -7.85 5.38
N GLU A 40 15.62 -7.44 5.87
CA GLU A 40 16.80 -8.30 5.99
C GLU A 40 16.56 -9.43 7.00
N GLU A 41 15.92 -9.12 8.13
CA GLU A 41 15.60 -10.11 9.17
C GLU A 41 14.54 -11.13 8.74
N THR A 42 13.49 -10.66 8.05
CA THR A 42 12.32 -11.49 7.72
C THR A 42 12.40 -12.14 6.34
N GLY A 43 13.29 -11.65 5.47
CA GLY A 43 13.36 -12.02 4.05
C GLY A 43 12.18 -11.50 3.21
N ILE A 44 11.32 -10.64 3.77
CA ILE A 44 10.17 -10.04 3.08
C ILE A 44 10.55 -8.63 2.63
N SER A 45 10.20 -8.25 1.40
CA SER A 45 10.53 -6.90 0.91
C SER A 45 9.92 -5.79 1.78
N SER A 46 10.66 -4.69 1.96
CA SER A 46 10.22 -3.52 2.74
C SER A 46 8.86 -2.99 2.26
N GLN A 47 8.62 -2.96 0.95
CA GLN A 47 7.31 -2.56 0.38
C GLN A 47 6.16 -3.46 0.86
N LYS A 48 6.39 -4.77 0.94
CA LYS A 48 5.37 -5.73 1.38
C LYS A 48 5.15 -5.61 2.89
N LEU A 49 6.21 -5.42 3.67
CA LEU A 49 6.11 -5.18 5.12
C LEU A 49 5.31 -3.92 5.42
N ILE A 50 5.62 -2.80 4.75
CA ILE A 50 4.86 -1.55 4.89
C ILE A 50 3.36 -1.80 4.59
N ALA A 51 3.05 -2.49 3.49
CA ALA A 51 1.67 -2.79 3.14
C ALA A 51 0.97 -3.65 4.21
N LEU A 52 1.63 -4.68 4.75
CA LEU A 52 1.10 -5.54 5.81
C LEU A 52 0.84 -4.75 7.10
N TYR A 53 1.75 -3.86 7.47
CA TYR A 53 1.57 -3.00 8.64
C TYR A 53 0.40 -2.03 8.47
N LEU A 54 0.19 -1.48 7.26
CA LEU A 54 -0.98 -0.65 6.96
C LEU A 54 -2.30 -1.46 7.03
N GLU A 55 -2.31 -2.70 6.54
CA GLU A 55 -3.45 -3.61 6.67
C GLU A 55 -3.77 -3.91 8.14
N ASP A 56 -2.74 -4.18 8.96
CA ASP A 56 -2.91 -4.39 10.39
C ASP A 56 -3.42 -3.13 11.11
N CYS A 57 -2.94 -1.93 10.74
CA CYS A 57 -3.47 -0.67 11.24
C CYS A 57 -4.98 -0.52 10.97
N VAL A 58 -5.44 -0.92 9.78
CA VAL A 58 -6.87 -0.91 9.42
C VAL A 58 -7.63 -1.96 10.23
N TYR A 59 -7.10 -3.18 10.33
CA TYR A 59 -7.72 -4.28 11.09
C TYR A 59 -7.92 -3.91 12.56
N GLN A 60 -6.90 -3.33 13.18
CA GLN A 60 -6.92 -2.89 14.57
C GLN A 60 -7.60 -1.53 14.78
N LYS A 61 -8.03 -0.86 13.69
CA LYS A 61 -8.64 0.48 13.70
C LYS A 61 -7.78 1.51 14.45
N ARG A 62 -6.46 1.42 14.31
CA ARG A 62 -5.52 2.36 14.93
C ARG A 62 -5.77 3.75 14.34
N LYS A 63 -5.78 4.77 15.20
CA LYS A 63 -5.85 6.17 14.79
C LYS A 63 -4.51 6.83 15.11
N PRO A 64 -3.94 7.66 14.22
CA PRO A 64 -2.76 8.43 14.55
C PRO A 64 -3.07 9.36 15.73
N VAL A 65 -2.12 9.50 16.64
CA VAL A 65 -2.19 10.54 17.66
C VAL A 65 -1.86 11.85 16.97
N ILE A 66 -2.85 12.72 16.83
CA ILE A 66 -2.68 14.05 16.23
C ILE A 66 -2.63 15.04 17.38
N GLU A 67 -1.43 15.34 17.89
CA GLU A 67 -1.26 16.29 19.01
C GLU A 67 -1.48 17.75 18.58
N TRP A 68 -1.47 18.04 17.28
CA TRP A 68 -1.47 19.41 16.72
C TRP A 68 -2.85 20.02 16.45
N LEU A 69 -3.94 19.32 16.77
CA LEU A 69 -5.31 19.84 16.59
C LEU A 69 -5.98 20.29 17.90
N SER A 70 -5.27 20.29 19.02
CA SER A 70 -5.76 20.85 20.29
C SER A 70 -5.52 22.36 20.43
N ILE A 71 -5.15 23.03 19.34
CA ILE A 71 -5.17 24.50 19.31
C ILE A 71 -6.60 24.92 18.96
N ASP A 72 -7.43 24.93 20.00
CA ASP A 72 -8.48 25.94 20.11
C ASP A 72 -7.83 27.31 19.86
N HIS A 73 -8.06 27.91 18.70
CA HIS A 73 -7.95 29.36 18.50
C HIS A 73 -9.09 29.78 17.57
N GLN A 74 -10.22 30.09 18.23
CA GLN A 74 -11.11 31.24 18.05
C GLN A 74 -11.54 31.64 16.64
#